data_AF-A0A0B2WLY2-F1
#
_entry.id   AF-A0A0B2WLY2-F1
#
_cell.length_a   1.000
_cell.length_b   1.000
_cell.length_c   1.000
_cell.angle_alpha   90.00
_cell.angle_beta   90.00
_cell.angle_gamma   90.00
#
_symmetry.space_group_name_H-M   'P 1'
#
loop_
_entity.id
_entity.type
_entity.pdbx_description
1 polymer ?
#
loop_
_entity_poly.entity_id
_entity_poly.type
_entity_poly.pdbx_seq_one_letter_code
_entity_poly.pdbx_strand_id
1 'polypeptide(L)'
;MNHPETTISNFQETLDAYIKPREQFNYIRRILALELGSYTGDGPIQHPLSLNVGPIVRDVGAELKGLHKQFIEALIANSIASQKFQQMVNESTTEPVAPAKRATDNSPSSLEEHLALLKLRQKHQCLVTIQSYLHRLSEAPEAAQNTVGIEKVLEGGRALPSVPSPMLNSFAAEQSAGHPDLQSRVKLLDKIVLQAKLILKREERLLDEARERCKTKPELVSNGAKLQALDSTRNELIRWIEAELSKASTEDDKASVPQRQAQTADDQATITRQLQIIQDKYKGYVAARKELLKLTSKSSQPSILPPQTTSATSSSRSAEPGFPSTDLLLMPYIRGLITHAQQQKALVAHKAHITASLGRKNKESCQLLGRLAEESQLLSAYPMKDSTRRRSGIPEIISAKPNERPDTASRVKPWIFACDAAKINTLEAVAEKVEVGQVALENSIAAIHEMDVLLGLDDDGEETGGMDNTEDDMWLQGSVKKQFRKKVLSPNQGDPWAKINGNLGLIGHDNV
;
A
#
# COMPACT_ATOMS: atom_id res chain seq x y z
N MET A 1 25.22 52.86 3.50
CA MET A 1 25.51 51.49 3.95
C MET A 1 24.68 51.28 5.22
N ASN A 2 23.59 50.52 5.14
CA ASN A 2 22.72 50.27 6.29
C ASN A 2 23.21 48.98 6.95
N HIS A 3 23.68 49.07 8.19
CA HIS A 3 24.29 47.96 8.90
C HIS A 3 23.26 46.85 9.17
N PRO A 4 23.62 45.55 9.02
CA PRO A 4 22.69 44.44 9.25
C PRO A 4 22.17 44.40 10.69
N GLU A 5 22.95 44.90 11.64
CA GLU A 5 22.60 44.97 13.06
C GLU A 5 21.37 45.84 13.30
N THR A 6 21.24 47.00 12.64
CA THR A 6 20.07 47.88 12.80
C THR A 6 18.81 47.25 12.21
N THR A 7 18.94 46.42 11.17
CA THR A 7 17.78 45.70 10.62
C THR A 7 17.31 44.60 11.57
N ILE A 8 18.24 43.85 12.17
CA ILE A 8 17.92 42.77 13.12
C ILE A 8 17.29 43.35 14.39
N SER A 9 17.79 44.47 14.91
CA SER A 9 17.18 45.16 16.06
C SER A 9 15.76 45.63 15.75
N ASN A 10 15.51 46.23 14.58
CA ASN A 10 14.16 46.63 14.18
C ASN A 10 13.21 45.41 14.01
N PHE A 11 13.72 44.28 13.49
CA PHE A 11 12.94 43.03 13.43
C PHE A 11 12.66 42.46 14.83
N GLN A 12 13.61 42.55 15.74
CA GLN A 12 13.43 42.08 17.11
C GLN A 12 12.42 42.96 17.85
N GLU A 13 12.50 44.29 17.76
CA GLU A 13 11.53 45.21 18.36
C GLU A 13 10.12 45.01 17.81
N THR A 14 9.97 44.76 16.50
CA THR A 14 8.66 44.47 15.90
C THR A 14 8.11 43.11 16.30
N LEU A 15 8.97 42.11 16.52
CA LEU A 15 8.57 40.77 16.91
C LEU A 15 8.39 40.60 18.42
N ASP A 16 9.03 41.41 19.26
CA ASP A 16 8.94 41.32 20.73
C ASP A 16 7.50 41.54 21.24
N ALA A 17 6.68 42.33 20.51
CA ALA A 17 5.25 42.46 20.80
C ALA A 17 4.45 41.15 20.57
N TYR A 18 4.95 40.25 19.72
CA TYR A 18 4.31 38.99 19.32
C TYR A 18 5.02 37.74 19.88
N ILE A 19 6.26 37.85 20.34
CA ILE A 19 7.03 36.77 20.97
C ILE A 19 6.75 36.78 22.47
N LYS A 20 5.78 35.98 22.91
CA LYS A 20 5.49 35.77 24.33
C LYS A 20 6.12 34.46 24.84
N PRO A 21 6.56 34.40 26.11
CA PRO A 21 7.03 33.17 26.71
C PRO A 21 5.93 32.09 26.68
N ARG A 22 6.37 30.83 26.57
CA ARG A 22 5.50 29.67 26.33
C ARG A 22 4.37 29.54 27.37
N GLU A 23 4.63 29.93 28.61
CA GLU A 23 3.66 29.93 29.70
C GLU A 23 2.51 30.92 29.48
N GLN A 24 2.83 32.16 29.08
CA GLN A 24 1.83 33.17 28.74
C GLN A 24 1.00 32.74 27.54
N PHE A 25 1.62 32.09 26.56
CA PHE A 25 0.90 31.57 25.40
C PHE A 25 -0.06 30.43 25.76
N ASN A 26 0.35 29.53 26.65
CA ASN A 26 -0.53 28.48 27.18
C ASN A 26 -1.69 29.07 28.00
N TYR A 27 -1.43 30.11 28.79
CA TYR A 27 -2.46 30.83 29.54
C TYR A 27 -3.47 31.51 28.60
N ILE A 28 -3.00 32.23 27.57
CA ILE A 28 -3.85 32.84 26.55
C ILE A 28 -4.68 31.79 25.80
N ARG A 29 -4.07 30.66 25.41
CA ARG A 29 -4.79 29.55 24.76
C ARG A 29 -5.88 28.97 25.65
N ARG A 30 -5.62 28.85 26.96
CA ARG A 30 -6.62 28.34 27.91
C ARG A 30 -7.80 29.30 28.04
N ILE A 31 -7.54 30.61 28.10
CA ILE A 31 -8.60 31.64 28.11
C ILE A 31 -9.42 31.57 26.83
N LEU A 32 -8.76 31.57 25.66
CA LEU A 32 -9.45 31.50 24.36
C LEU A 32 -10.25 30.20 24.21
N ALA A 33 -9.73 29.07 24.70
CA ALA A 33 -10.46 27.80 24.67
C ALA A 33 -11.70 27.80 25.59
N LEU A 34 -11.65 28.51 26.73
CA LEU A 34 -12.81 28.70 27.59
C LEU A 34 -13.84 29.63 26.96
N GLU A 35 -13.40 30.74 26.37
CA GLU A 35 -14.27 31.69 25.67
C GLU A 35 -14.96 31.03 24.48
N LEU A 36 -14.21 30.36 23.60
CA LEU A 36 -14.78 29.64 22.46
C LEU A 36 -15.69 28.48 22.88
N GLY A 37 -15.36 27.81 23.98
CA GLY A 37 -16.21 26.78 24.58
C GLY A 37 -17.58 27.33 24.99
N SER A 38 -17.63 28.58 25.46
CA SER A 38 -18.88 29.26 25.81
C SER A 38 -19.78 29.57 24.59
N TYR A 39 -19.18 29.75 23.41
CA TYR A 39 -19.89 30.02 22.14
C TYR A 39 -20.34 28.74 21.42
N THR A 40 -19.60 27.63 21.58
CA THR A 40 -19.95 26.31 21.01
C THR A 40 -20.91 25.51 21.89
N GLY A 41 -21.08 25.90 23.16
CA GLY A 41 -22.01 25.26 24.11
C GLY A 41 -21.52 23.94 24.70
N ASP A 42 -20.31 23.51 24.34
CA ASP A 42 -19.78 22.18 24.63
C ASP A 42 -18.44 22.28 25.40
N GLY A 43 -18.48 22.85 26.61
CA GLY A 43 -17.36 22.88 27.56
C GLY A 43 -16.03 23.47 27.04
N PRO A 44 -14.93 23.38 27.81
CA PRO A 44 -13.62 23.82 27.34
C PRO A 44 -13.11 22.91 26.22
N ILE A 45 -12.85 23.49 25.05
CA ILE A 45 -12.34 22.78 23.88
C ILE A 45 -10.96 22.19 24.17
N GLN A 46 -10.83 20.85 24.12
CA GLN A 46 -9.57 20.13 24.31
C GLN A 46 -8.77 19.95 23.01
N HIS A 47 -9.38 20.24 21.86
CA HIS A 47 -8.78 20.11 20.54
C HIS A 47 -8.06 21.39 20.09
N PRO A 48 -7.09 21.32 19.16
CA PRO A 48 -6.46 22.52 18.63
C PRO A 48 -7.55 23.42 18.03
N LEU A 49 -7.57 24.68 18.48
CA LEU A 49 -8.52 25.75 18.11
C LEU A 49 -8.80 25.87 16.60
N SER A 50 -7.86 25.41 15.76
CA SER A 50 -7.95 25.36 14.30
C SER A 50 -8.90 24.30 13.73
N LEU A 51 -9.38 23.35 14.52
CA LEU A 51 -10.16 22.19 14.07
C LEU A 51 -11.55 22.11 14.71
N ASN A 52 -12.05 23.20 15.30
CA ASN A 52 -13.41 23.19 15.85
C ASN A 52 -14.44 23.21 14.72
N VAL A 53 -15.17 22.10 14.61
CA VAL A 53 -16.28 21.88 13.66
C VAL A 53 -17.64 21.97 14.37
N GLY A 54 -17.68 22.55 15.57
CA GLY A 54 -18.94 22.73 16.31
C GLY A 54 -19.73 23.93 15.77
N PRO A 55 -21.06 23.83 15.61
CA PRO A 55 -21.88 24.98 15.26
C PRO A 55 -21.79 26.03 16.38
N ILE A 56 -21.41 27.26 16.03
CA ILE A 56 -21.43 28.39 16.96
C ILE A 56 -22.88 28.84 17.07
N VAL A 57 -23.49 28.68 18.25
CA VAL A 57 -24.95 28.86 18.45
C VAL A 57 -25.29 30.27 18.94
N ARG A 58 -24.34 31.03 19.49
CA ARG A 58 -24.61 32.38 20.02
C ARG A 58 -24.22 33.48 19.04
N ASP A 59 -25.10 34.47 18.91
CA ASP A 59 -24.83 35.73 18.22
C ASP A 59 -23.70 36.50 18.92
N VAL A 60 -22.82 37.07 18.10
CA VAL A 60 -21.65 37.86 18.51
C VAL A 60 -22.12 39.06 19.35
N GLY A 61 -22.02 38.96 20.67
CA GLY A 61 -22.30 40.07 21.57
C GLY A 61 -21.39 41.27 21.29
N ALA A 62 -21.91 42.48 21.48
CA ALA A 62 -21.22 43.76 21.24
C ALA A 62 -19.99 44.02 22.13
N GLU A 63 -19.62 43.07 22.98
CA GLU A 63 -18.52 43.14 23.94
C GLU A 63 -17.15 42.80 23.33
N LEU A 64 -17.14 42.10 22.19
CA LEU A 64 -15.92 41.67 21.51
C LEU A 64 -15.38 42.80 20.62
N LYS A 65 -14.23 43.38 21.00
CA LYS A 65 -13.58 44.48 20.25
C LYS A 65 -12.28 44.03 19.58
N GLY A 66 -12.01 44.56 18.39
CA GLY A 66 -10.72 44.40 17.68
C GLY A 66 -10.52 43.04 16.99
N LEU A 67 -9.28 42.53 17.03
CA LEU A 67 -8.85 41.30 16.32
C LEU A 67 -9.61 40.05 16.77
N HIS A 68 -10.05 40.00 18.03
CA HIS A 68 -10.79 38.87 18.56
C HIS A 68 -12.18 38.73 17.91
N LYS A 69 -12.84 39.87 17.60
CA LYS A 69 -14.10 39.86 16.83
C LYS A 69 -13.88 39.34 15.42
N GLN A 70 -12.84 39.82 14.72
CA GLN A 70 -12.51 39.35 13.38
C GLN A 70 -12.18 37.85 13.34
N PHE A 71 -11.52 37.35 14.39
CA PHE A 71 -11.22 35.93 14.53
C PHE A 71 -12.49 35.09 14.69
N ILE A 72 -13.43 35.50 15.55
CA ILE A 72 -14.71 34.81 15.73
C ILE A 72 -15.56 34.89 14.45
N GLU A 73 -15.63 36.04 13.79
CA GLU A 73 -16.32 36.20 12.50
C GLU A 73 -15.72 35.27 11.42
N ALA A 74 -14.39 35.14 11.37
CA ALA A 74 -13.73 34.21 10.45
C ALA A 74 -14.02 32.74 10.79
N LEU A 75 -14.11 32.39 12.08
CA LEU A 75 -14.49 31.04 12.51
C LEU A 75 -15.94 30.72 12.13
N ILE A 76 -16.87 31.66 12.32
CA ILE A 76 -18.27 31.51 11.90
C ILE A 76 -18.36 31.36 10.38
N ALA A 77 -17.64 32.21 9.62
CA ALA A 77 -17.60 32.10 8.16
C ALA A 77 -17.05 30.74 7.70
N ASN A 78 -16.02 30.22 8.39
CA ASN A 78 -15.45 28.91 8.11
C ASN A 78 -16.41 27.76 8.46
N SER A 79 -17.13 27.84 9.58
CA SER A 79 -18.12 26.82 9.94
C SER A 79 -19.28 26.79 8.93
N ILE A 80 -19.75 27.96 8.49
CA ILE A 80 -20.77 28.07 7.44
C ILE A 80 -20.25 27.53 6.11
N ALA A 81 -19.02 27.88 5.70
CA ALA A 81 -18.41 27.38 4.48
C ALA A 81 -18.22 25.85 4.51
N SER A 82 -17.82 25.31 5.66
CA SER A 82 -17.67 23.87 5.88
C SER A 82 -19.01 23.15 5.83
N GLN A 83 -20.06 23.72 6.41
CA GLN A 83 -21.42 23.18 6.32
C GLN A 83 -21.94 23.19 4.88
N LYS A 84 -21.75 24.28 4.14
CA LYS A 84 -22.10 24.37 2.71
C LYS A 84 -21.34 23.36 1.86
N PHE A 85 -20.05 23.17 2.15
CA PHE A 85 -19.25 22.16 1.49
C PHE A 85 -19.79 20.75 1.77
N GLN A 86 -20.10 20.44 3.04
CA GLN A 86 -20.71 19.16 3.40
C GLN A 86 -22.08 18.97 2.73
N GLN A 87 -22.90 20.01 2.64
CA GLN A 87 -24.17 19.98 1.90
C GLN A 87 -23.93 19.65 0.42
N MET A 88 -23.00 20.34 -0.25
CA MET A 88 -22.68 20.06 -1.66
C MET A 88 -22.11 18.65 -1.88
N VAL A 89 -21.29 18.14 -0.95
CA VAL A 89 -20.79 16.75 -0.99
C VAL A 89 -21.95 15.76 -0.84
N ASN A 90 -22.86 16.02 0.10
CA ASN A 90 -24.03 15.16 0.29
C ASN A 90 -24.98 15.22 -0.90
N GLU A 91 -25.24 16.40 -1.46
CA GLU A 91 -26.02 16.60 -2.68
C GLU A 91 -25.41 15.87 -3.88
N SER A 92 -24.08 15.89 -4.03
CA SER A 92 -23.37 15.12 -5.06
C SER A 92 -23.40 13.60 -4.85
N THR A 93 -23.72 13.16 -3.63
CA THR A 93 -23.87 11.75 -3.26
C THR A 93 -25.33 11.29 -3.38
N THR A 94 -26.31 12.20 -3.28
CA THR A 94 -27.75 11.94 -3.39
C THR A 94 -28.30 12.17 -4.80
N GLU A 95 -27.63 11.64 -5.82
CA GLU A 95 -28.33 11.17 -7.03
C GLU A 95 -28.95 9.80 -6.69
N PRO A 96 -30.25 9.56 -6.97
CA PRO A 96 -31.01 8.53 -6.28
C PRO A 96 -30.69 7.13 -6.83
N VAL A 97 -29.91 6.36 -6.09
CA VAL A 97 -29.98 4.90 -6.13
C VAL A 97 -30.54 4.46 -4.77
N ALA A 98 -31.60 3.64 -4.83
CA ALA A 98 -32.42 3.16 -3.73
C ALA A 98 -31.63 2.69 -2.49
N PRO A 99 -32.23 2.74 -1.27
CA PRO A 99 -31.50 2.55 -0.03
C PRO A 99 -31.11 1.07 0.16
N ALA A 100 -29.87 0.73 -0.19
CA ALA A 100 -29.27 -0.52 0.24
C ALA A 100 -28.89 -0.40 1.73
N LYS A 101 -29.51 -1.28 2.51
CA LYS A 101 -29.30 -1.49 3.94
C LYS A 101 -27.80 -1.51 4.24
N ARG A 102 -27.41 -0.83 5.33
CA ARG A 102 -26.09 -0.97 5.95
C ARG A 102 -25.88 -2.45 6.28
N ALA A 103 -25.12 -3.14 5.45
CA ALA A 103 -24.47 -4.39 5.79
C ALA A 103 -22.98 -4.08 5.93
N THR A 104 -22.51 -4.20 7.16
CA THR A 104 -21.11 -4.32 7.51
C THR A 104 -20.58 -5.62 6.91
N ASP A 105 -20.15 -5.61 5.66
CA ASP A 105 -19.36 -6.68 5.08
C ASP A 105 -18.12 -6.07 4.42
N ASN A 106 -17.01 -6.12 5.15
CA ASN A 106 -15.68 -5.88 4.61
C ASN A 106 -15.32 -7.07 3.69
N SER A 107 -15.94 -7.16 2.52
CA SER A 107 -15.52 -8.07 1.47
C SER A 107 -14.77 -7.31 0.37
N PRO A 108 -13.68 -7.86 -0.18
CA PRO A 108 -12.96 -7.25 -1.31
C PRO A 108 -13.84 -7.07 -2.55
N SER A 109 -14.99 -7.74 -2.62
CA SER A 109 -15.97 -7.60 -3.71
C SER A 109 -16.59 -6.20 -3.79
N SER A 110 -16.83 -5.51 -2.66
CA SER A 110 -17.41 -4.16 -2.70
C SER A 110 -16.44 -3.13 -3.31
N LEU A 111 -15.14 -3.28 -3.05
CA LEU A 111 -14.11 -2.45 -3.67
C LEU A 111 -13.93 -2.79 -5.15
N GLU A 112 -13.99 -4.08 -5.52
CA GLU A 112 -13.94 -4.51 -6.91
C GLU A 112 -15.16 -4.02 -7.71
N GLU A 113 -16.35 -4.04 -7.11
CA GLU A 113 -17.58 -3.47 -7.66
C GLU A 113 -17.43 -1.95 -7.83
N HIS A 114 -16.90 -1.24 -6.83
CA HIS A 114 -16.65 0.19 -6.93
C HIS A 114 -15.63 0.52 -8.03
N LEU A 115 -14.55 -0.26 -8.16
CA LEU A 115 -13.57 -0.11 -9.24
C LEU A 115 -14.17 -0.42 -10.62
N ALA A 116 -15.05 -1.41 -10.72
CA ALA A 116 -15.77 -1.73 -11.93
C ALA A 116 -16.71 -0.58 -12.35
N LEU A 117 -17.44 0.00 -11.38
CA LEU A 117 -18.29 1.18 -11.61
C LEU A 117 -17.48 2.40 -12.05
N LEU A 118 -16.32 2.66 -11.43
CA LEU A 118 -15.42 3.74 -11.85
C LEU A 118 -14.91 3.54 -13.28
N LYS A 119 -14.48 2.32 -13.63
CA LYS A 119 -14.06 1.98 -15.00
C LYS A 119 -15.21 2.15 -16.00
N LEU A 120 -16.42 1.76 -15.62
CA LEU A 120 -17.62 1.92 -16.46
C LEU A 120 -17.94 3.40 -16.67
N ARG A 121 -17.86 4.23 -15.62
CA ARG A 121 -18.06 5.68 -15.70
C ARG A 121 -17.01 6.34 -16.59
N GLN A 122 -15.74 5.93 -16.48
CA GLN A 122 -14.67 6.42 -17.35
C GLN A 122 -14.92 6.06 -18.83
N LYS A 123 -15.35 4.81 -19.10
CA LYS A 123 -15.72 4.39 -20.46
C LYS A 123 -16.90 5.18 -20.99
N HIS A 124 -17.92 5.41 -20.17
CA HIS A 124 -19.08 6.21 -20.56
C HIS A 124 -18.67 7.66 -20.87
N GLN A 125 -17.85 8.29 -20.03
CA GLN A 125 -17.31 9.63 -20.30
C GLN A 125 -16.51 9.66 -21.61
N CYS A 126 -15.66 8.66 -21.85
CA CYS A 126 -14.93 8.54 -23.11
C CYS A 126 -15.88 8.45 -24.32
N LEU A 127 -16.91 7.61 -24.24
CA LEU A 127 -17.90 7.47 -25.31
C LEU A 127 -18.69 8.76 -25.53
N VAL A 128 -19.10 9.45 -24.47
CA VAL A 128 -19.79 10.75 -24.57
C VAL A 128 -18.87 11.82 -25.17
N THR A 129 -17.57 11.80 -24.85
CA THR A 129 -16.61 12.69 -25.49
C THR A 129 -16.43 12.37 -26.97
N ILE A 130 -16.29 11.10 -27.34
CA ILE A 130 -16.21 10.68 -28.75
C ILE A 130 -17.48 11.07 -29.49
N GLN A 131 -18.65 10.83 -28.89
CA GLN A 131 -19.93 11.23 -29.47
C GLN A 131 -20.05 12.74 -29.63
N SER A 132 -19.60 13.54 -28.66
CA SER A 132 -19.61 15.00 -28.78
C SER A 132 -18.61 15.51 -29.82
N TYR A 133 -17.45 14.87 -29.98
CA TYR A 133 -16.52 15.17 -31.07
C TYR A 133 -17.08 14.75 -32.44
N LEU A 134 -17.72 13.59 -32.55
CA LEU A 134 -18.41 13.15 -33.77
C LEU A 134 -19.57 14.08 -34.12
N HIS A 135 -20.35 14.52 -33.13
CA HIS A 135 -21.41 15.50 -33.31
C HIS A 135 -20.84 16.82 -33.81
N ARG A 136 -19.77 17.32 -33.16
CA ARG A 136 -19.09 18.55 -33.57
C ARG A 136 -18.46 18.44 -34.96
N LEU A 137 -17.98 17.26 -35.34
CA LEU A 137 -17.47 16.97 -36.69
C LEU A 137 -18.61 16.91 -37.73
N SER A 138 -19.79 16.43 -37.33
CA SER A 138 -20.98 16.40 -38.18
C SER A 138 -21.68 17.76 -38.31
N GLU A 139 -21.56 18.62 -37.29
CA GLU A 139 -22.05 20.01 -37.29
C GLU A 139 -21.12 20.96 -38.03
N ALA A 140 -19.84 20.60 -38.21
CA ALA A 140 -18.91 21.36 -39.03
C ALA A 140 -19.34 21.25 -40.50
N PRO A 141 -19.80 22.35 -41.14
CA PRO A 141 -20.39 22.32 -42.48
C PRO A 141 -19.37 22.04 -43.61
N GLU A 142 -18.09 21.82 -43.28
CA GLU A 142 -17.04 21.44 -44.23
C GLU A 142 -16.98 19.93 -44.52
N ALA A 143 -17.66 19.08 -43.73
CA ALA A 143 -17.69 17.62 -43.95
C ALA A 143 -18.83 17.14 -44.87
N ALA A 144 -19.86 17.98 -45.10
CA ALA A 144 -20.98 17.66 -45.98
C ALA A 144 -20.71 18.00 -47.46
N GLN A 145 -19.67 18.81 -47.73
CA GLN A 145 -19.16 19.00 -49.09
C GLN A 145 -18.02 18.02 -49.30
N ASN A 146 -18.31 16.91 -49.99
CA ASN A 146 -17.30 16.03 -50.57
C ASN A 146 -16.12 16.86 -51.09
N THR A 147 -14.88 16.45 -50.76
CA THR A 147 -13.58 16.92 -51.31
C THR A 147 -12.72 17.91 -50.51
N VAL A 148 -12.60 17.79 -49.17
CA VAL A 148 -11.26 18.02 -48.61
C VAL A 148 -10.45 16.75 -48.84
N GLY A 149 -9.72 16.74 -49.96
CA GLY A 149 -8.96 15.58 -50.45
C GLY A 149 -7.95 15.07 -49.43
N ILE A 150 -8.36 14.05 -48.67
CA ILE A 150 -7.48 13.24 -47.82
C ILE A 150 -6.35 12.65 -48.69
N GLU A 151 -6.62 12.36 -49.96
CA GLU A 151 -5.61 11.94 -50.95
C GLU A 151 -4.53 13.01 -51.20
N LYS A 152 -4.85 14.31 -51.24
CA LYS A 152 -3.87 15.38 -51.47
C LYS A 152 -2.98 15.66 -50.26
N VAL A 153 -3.41 15.27 -49.06
CA VAL A 153 -2.60 15.33 -47.83
C VAL A 153 -1.72 14.08 -47.69
N LEU A 154 -2.14 12.95 -48.28
CA LEU A 154 -1.40 11.68 -48.27
C LEU A 154 -0.35 11.55 -49.39
N GLU A 155 -0.45 12.34 -50.47
CA GLU A 155 0.56 12.35 -51.56
C GLU A 155 1.95 12.85 -51.13
N GLY A 156 2.07 13.55 -49.98
CA GLY A 156 3.35 13.99 -49.41
C GLY A 156 4.00 13.00 -48.43
N GLY A 157 3.35 11.87 -48.12
CA GLY A 157 3.81 10.88 -47.15
C GLY A 157 4.39 9.64 -47.84
N ARG A 158 5.57 9.21 -47.38
CA ARG A 158 6.25 7.95 -47.79
C ARG A 158 5.25 6.79 -47.90
N ALA A 159 5.31 6.05 -49.01
CA ALA A 159 4.43 4.93 -49.32
C ALA A 159 4.24 3.98 -48.12
N LEU A 160 2.98 3.72 -47.76
CA LEU A 160 2.60 2.80 -46.70
C LEU A 160 3.18 1.40 -46.98
N PRO A 161 3.67 0.67 -45.96
CA PRO A 161 4.16 -0.68 -46.14
C PRO A 161 3.03 -1.60 -46.61
N SER A 162 3.31 -2.37 -47.67
CA SER A 162 2.40 -3.39 -48.20
C SER A 162 2.09 -4.42 -47.13
N VAL A 163 0.80 -4.62 -46.87
CA VAL A 163 0.27 -5.57 -45.89
C VAL A 163 0.67 -7.00 -46.29
N PRO A 164 1.08 -7.88 -45.35
CA PRO A 164 1.48 -9.25 -45.66
C PRO A 164 0.39 -10.03 -46.41
N SER A 165 0.76 -10.56 -47.57
CA SER A 165 -0.06 -11.40 -48.45
C SER A 165 -0.74 -12.62 -47.81
N PRO A 166 -0.24 -13.29 -46.73
CA PRO A 166 -0.99 -14.37 -46.13
C PRO A 166 -2.24 -13.90 -45.35
N MET A 167 -2.29 -12.63 -44.91
CA MET A 167 -3.50 -12.05 -44.31
C MET A 167 -4.46 -11.53 -45.39
N LEU A 168 -3.92 -10.97 -46.48
CA LEU A 168 -4.77 -10.60 -47.61
C LEU A 168 -5.42 -11.83 -48.26
N ASN A 169 -4.77 -12.99 -48.31
CA ASN A 169 -5.36 -14.19 -48.91
C ASN A 169 -6.49 -14.81 -48.07
N SER A 170 -6.49 -14.66 -46.74
CA SER A 170 -7.64 -15.09 -45.92
C SER A 170 -8.83 -14.15 -46.07
N PHE A 171 -8.59 -12.85 -46.32
CA PHE A 171 -9.66 -11.87 -46.57
C PHE A 171 -10.05 -11.75 -48.05
N ALA A 172 -9.18 -12.10 -48.99
CA ALA A 172 -9.41 -12.04 -50.44
C ALA A 172 -10.14 -13.29 -50.95
N ALA A 173 -9.96 -14.45 -50.30
CA ALA A 173 -10.81 -15.61 -50.57
C ALA A 173 -12.29 -15.34 -50.24
N GLU A 174 -12.59 -14.41 -49.32
CA GLU A 174 -13.95 -14.01 -48.96
C GLU A 174 -14.50 -12.80 -49.75
N GLN A 175 -13.64 -12.04 -50.44
CA GLN A 175 -14.05 -10.84 -51.19
C GLN A 175 -14.37 -11.11 -52.67
N SER A 176 -14.05 -12.30 -53.19
CA SER A 176 -14.33 -12.67 -54.60
C SER A 176 -15.73 -13.22 -54.86
N ALA A 177 -16.58 -13.38 -53.84
CA ALA A 177 -17.99 -13.75 -54.01
C ALA A 177 -18.86 -12.67 -53.37
N GLY A 178 -19.79 -12.12 -54.15
CA GLY A 178 -20.66 -11.03 -53.72
C GLY A 178 -21.26 -11.25 -52.33
N HIS A 179 -21.21 -10.19 -51.51
CA HIS A 179 -21.81 -10.03 -50.18
C HIS A 179 -22.34 -11.34 -49.56
N PRO A 180 -21.49 -12.14 -48.86
CA PRO A 180 -21.95 -13.40 -48.30
C PRO A 180 -22.99 -13.12 -47.21
N ASP A 181 -24.15 -13.77 -47.37
CA ASP A 181 -25.33 -13.71 -46.49
C ASP A 181 -24.91 -13.79 -45.01
N LEU A 182 -25.54 -12.99 -44.16
CA LEU A 182 -25.19 -12.83 -42.74
C LEU A 182 -25.17 -14.18 -42.01
N GLN A 183 -26.04 -15.12 -42.42
CA GLN A 183 -26.05 -16.48 -41.90
C GLN A 183 -24.77 -17.28 -42.21
N SER A 184 -24.14 -17.05 -43.36
CA SER A 184 -22.88 -17.71 -43.72
C SER A 184 -21.70 -17.22 -42.86
N ARG A 185 -21.68 -15.92 -42.53
CA ARG A 185 -20.71 -15.33 -41.59
C ARG A 185 -20.90 -15.83 -40.17
N VAL A 186 -22.15 -15.97 -39.72
CA VAL A 186 -22.44 -16.56 -38.40
C VAL A 186 -21.98 -18.01 -38.35
N LYS A 187 -22.25 -18.82 -39.39
CA LYS A 187 -21.75 -20.22 -39.47
C LYS A 187 -20.22 -20.32 -39.48
N LEU A 188 -19.54 -19.37 -40.13
CA LEU A 188 -18.09 -19.29 -40.13
C LEU A 188 -17.54 -18.90 -38.76
N LEU A 189 -18.17 -17.94 -38.09
CA LEU A 189 -17.84 -17.57 -36.71
C LEU A 189 -18.07 -18.75 -35.76
N ASP A 190 -19.20 -19.45 -35.87
CA ASP A 190 -19.50 -20.64 -35.07
C ASP A 190 -18.44 -21.73 -35.30
N LYS A 191 -18.02 -21.95 -36.55
CA LYS A 191 -16.93 -22.89 -36.87
C LYS A 191 -15.61 -22.48 -36.22
N ILE A 192 -15.24 -21.19 -36.30
CA ILE A 192 -14.01 -20.68 -35.69
C ILE A 192 -14.08 -20.77 -34.17
N VAL A 193 -15.22 -20.43 -33.57
CA VAL A 193 -15.46 -20.52 -32.13
C VAL A 193 -15.39 -21.97 -31.66
N LEU A 194 -15.96 -22.92 -32.41
CA LEU A 194 -15.86 -24.34 -32.11
C LEU A 194 -14.41 -24.84 -32.22
N GLN A 195 -13.67 -24.44 -33.26
CA GLN A 195 -12.26 -24.77 -33.41
C GLN A 195 -11.42 -24.20 -32.27
N ALA A 196 -11.62 -22.94 -31.90
CA ALA A 196 -10.95 -22.30 -30.77
C ALA A 196 -11.29 -23.00 -29.45
N LYS A 197 -12.55 -23.36 -29.21
CA LYS A 197 -12.98 -24.14 -28.03
C LYS A 197 -12.31 -25.51 -27.97
N LEU A 198 -12.17 -26.19 -29.11
CA LEU A 198 -11.47 -27.49 -29.18
C LEU A 198 -9.97 -27.35 -28.88
N ILE A 199 -9.32 -26.31 -29.42
CA ILE A 199 -7.90 -26.01 -29.13
C ILE A 199 -7.73 -25.71 -27.64
N LEU A 200 -8.57 -24.85 -27.07
CA LEU A 200 -8.53 -24.52 -25.65
C LEU A 200 -8.74 -25.76 -24.77
N LYS A 201 -9.71 -26.62 -25.09
CA LYS A 201 -9.91 -27.88 -24.36
C LYS A 201 -8.72 -28.83 -24.47
N ARG A 202 -8.01 -28.85 -25.60
CA ARG A 202 -6.79 -29.63 -25.78
C ARG A 202 -5.65 -29.07 -24.92
N GLU A 203 -5.48 -27.76 -24.88
CA GLU A 203 -4.47 -27.10 -24.07
C GLU A 203 -4.74 -27.25 -22.57
N GLU A 204 -5.99 -27.10 -22.13
CA GLU A 204 -6.41 -27.37 -20.74
C GLU A 204 -6.03 -28.79 -20.32
N ARG A 205 -6.30 -29.81 -21.15
CA ARG A 205 -5.91 -31.19 -20.87
C ARG A 205 -4.39 -31.36 -20.78
N LEU A 206 -3.63 -30.73 -21.68
CA LEU A 206 -2.16 -30.77 -21.62
C LEU A 206 -1.61 -30.08 -20.37
N LEU A 207 -2.24 -28.99 -19.93
CA LEU A 207 -1.89 -28.31 -18.68
C LEU A 207 -2.20 -29.17 -17.45
N ASP A 208 -3.36 -29.83 -17.44
CA ASP A 208 -3.73 -30.73 -16.34
C ASP A 208 -2.81 -31.96 -16.30
N GLU A 209 -2.49 -32.57 -17.44
CA GLU A 209 -1.48 -33.62 -17.53
C GLU A 209 -0.10 -33.16 -17.02
N ALA A 210 0.32 -31.94 -17.37
CA ALA A 210 1.58 -31.38 -16.88
C ALA A 210 1.53 -31.12 -15.36
N ARG A 211 0.40 -30.64 -14.84
CA ARG A 211 0.18 -30.43 -13.40
C ARG A 211 0.22 -31.75 -12.63
N GLU A 212 -0.42 -32.81 -13.12
CA GLU A 212 -0.38 -34.13 -12.50
C GLU A 212 1.03 -34.75 -12.54
N ARG A 213 1.79 -34.53 -13.62
CA ARG A 213 3.22 -34.91 -13.69
C ARG A 213 4.09 -34.15 -12.69
N CYS A 214 3.75 -32.91 -12.36
CA CYS A 214 4.44 -32.13 -11.33
C CYS A 214 4.07 -32.56 -9.90
N LYS A 215 2.80 -32.94 -9.65
CA LYS A 215 2.31 -33.40 -8.34
C LYS A 215 2.87 -34.77 -7.93
N THR A 216 3.22 -35.62 -8.88
CA THR A 216 3.71 -36.99 -8.63
C THR A 216 5.21 -37.08 -8.33
N LYS A 217 5.96 -35.97 -8.39
CA LYS A 217 7.43 -35.95 -8.16
C LYS A 217 7.97 -34.81 -7.24
N PRO A 218 7.32 -34.40 -6.14
CA PRO A 218 7.88 -33.36 -5.27
C PRO A 218 9.05 -33.84 -4.40
N GLU A 219 9.17 -35.15 -4.12
CA GLU A 219 10.08 -35.65 -3.08
C GLU A 219 11.49 -36.06 -3.54
N LEU A 220 11.73 -36.28 -4.85
CA LEU A 220 13.05 -36.72 -5.37
C LEU A 220 13.81 -35.67 -6.21
N VAL A 221 13.33 -34.42 -6.29
CA VAL A 221 14.05 -33.39 -7.06
C VAL A 221 15.14 -32.77 -6.22
N SER A 222 16.38 -33.18 -6.48
CA SER A 222 17.58 -32.60 -5.86
C SER A 222 17.60 -31.08 -6.03
N ASN A 223 18.11 -30.35 -5.03
CA ASN A 223 18.18 -28.89 -5.09
C ASN A 223 18.95 -28.37 -6.33
N GLY A 224 19.89 -29.18 -6.87
CA GLY A 224 20.58 -28.89 -8.13
C GLY A 224 19.66 -28.94 -9.36
N ALA A 225 18.74 -29.92 -9.44
CA ALA A 225 17.75 -29.98 -10.51
C ALA A 225 16.72 -28.84 -10.40
N LYS A 226 16.38 -28.38 -9.19
CA LYS A 226 15.54 -27.19 -8.98
C LYS A 226 16.22 -25.91 -9.48
N LEU A 227 17.52 -25.73 -9.17
CA LEU A 227 18.29 -24.59 -9.68
C LEU A 227 18.42 -24.64 -11.20
N GLN A 228 18.70 -25.80 -11.78
CA GLN A 228 18.77 -25.95 -13.24
C GLN A 228 17.42 -25.69 -13.92
N ALA A 229 16.30 -26.12 -13.31
CA ALA A 229 14.97 -25.82 -13.81
C ALA A 229 14.67 -24.32 -13.73
N LEU A 230 15.04 -23.65 -12.64
CA LEU A 230 14.90 -22.20 -12.48
C LEU A 230 15.79 -21.42 -13.45
N ASP A 231 17.01 -21.89 -13.69
CA ASP A 231 17.89 -21.29 -14.70
C ASP A 231 17.35 -21.53 -16.12
N SER A 232 16.75 -22.69 -16.38
CA SER A 232 16.08 -22.97 -17.66
C SER A 232 14.85 -22.08 -17.87
N THR A 233 13.99 -21.94 -16.87
CA THR A 233 12.81 -21.06 -16.97
C THR A 233 13.23 -19.60 -17.05
N ARG A 234 14.27 -19.18 -16.31
CA ARG A 234 14.89 -17.86 -16.46
C ARG A 234 15.38 -17.63 -17.88
N ASN A 235 16.12 -18.58 -18.47
CA ASN A 235 16.66 -18.46 -19.81
C ASN A 235 15.57 -18.52 -20.90
N GLU A 236 14.47 -19.24 -20.67
CA GLU A 236 13.30 -19.22 -21.55
C GLU A 236 12.52 -17.91 -21.44
N LEU A 237 12.34 -17.36 -20.24
CA LEU A 237 11.72 -16.06 -20.05
C LEU A 237 12.58 -14.95 -20.65
N ILE A 238 13.90 -15.00 -20.48
CA ILE A 238 14.83 -14.09 -21.15
C ILE A 238 14.68 -14.21 -22.65
N ARG A 239 14.73 -15.43 -23.22
CA ARG A 239 14.52 -15.63 -24.66
C ARG A 239 13.15 -15.17 -25.14
N TRP A 240 12.09 -15.38 -24.37
CA TRP A 240 10.75 -14.92 -24.71
C TRP A 240 10.65 -13.40 -24.68
N ILE A 241 11.21 -12.76 -23.65
CA ILE A 241 11.30 -11.30 -23.54
C ILE A 241 12.17 -10.74 -24.67
N GLU A 242 13.33 -11.34 -24.95
CA GLU A 242 14.19 -10.96 -26.07
C GLU A 242 13.49 -11.16 -27.41
N ALA A 243 12.74 -12.24 -27.60
CA ALA A 243 11.95 -12.48 -28.80
C ALA A 243 10.83 -11.45 -28.93
N GLU A 244 10.13 -11.12 -27.84
CA GLU A 244 9.03 -10.14 -27.85
C GLU A 244 9.56 -8.70 -28.02
N LEU A 245 10.69 -8.37 -27.39
CA LEU A 245 11.42 -7.12 -27.60
C LEU A 245 12.00 -7.05 -29.02
N SER A 246 12.47 -8.16 -29.61
CA SER A 246 12.93 -8.20 -30.99
C SER A 246 11.77 -8.02 -31.97
N LYS A 247 10.58 -8.55 -31.70
CA LYS A 247 9.38 -8.30 -32.49
C LYS A 247 8.93 -6.84 -32.38
N ALA A 248 8.98 -6.27 -31.18
CA ALA A 248 8.67 -4.86 -30.94
C ALA A 248 9.74 -3.90 -31.52
N SER A 249 10.99 -4.35 -31.65
CA SER A 249 12.10 -3.57 -32.23
C SER A 249 12.26 -3.74 -33.73
N THR A 250 11.77 -4.83 -34.32
CA THR A 250 11.87 -5.12 -35.77
C THR A 250 10.62 -4.70 -36.55
N GLU A 251 9.78 -3.83 -35.97
CA GLU A 251 8.73 -3.14 -36.72
C GLU A 251 9.30 -1.97 -37.56
N ASP A 252 10.57 -1.57 -37.33
CA ASP A 252 11.27 -0.53 -38.10
C ASP A 252 12.37 -1.04 -39.06
N ASP A 253 12.70 -2.34 -39.06
CA ASP A 253 13.73 -2.89 -39.96
C ASP A 253 13.41 -4.34 -40.37
N LYS A 254 12.70 -4.52 -41.49
CA LYS A 254 12.70 -5.80 -42.22
C LYS A 254 12.69 -5.60 -43.73
N ALA A 255 13.89 -5.63 -44.31
CA ALA A 255 14.14 -6.30 -45.58
C ALA A 255 15.59 -6.80 -45.65
N SER A 256 15.88 -7.94 -45.04
CA SER A 256 16.70 -9.01 -45.63
C SER A 256 16.96 -10.13 -44.61
N VAL A 257 16.80 -11.37 -45.06
CA VAL A 257 17.14 -12.63 -44.37
C VAL A 257 17.93 -13.43 -45.42
N PRO A 258 18.85 -14.35 -45.08
CA PRO A 258 19.90 -14.33 -44.07
C PRO A 258 21.29 -14.59 -44.73
N GLN A 259 22.31 -13.77 -44.47
CA GLN A 259 23.70 -14.19 -44.69
C GLN A 259 24.39 -14.26 -43.33
N ARG A 260 24.53 -15.49 -42.83
CA ARG A 260 25.28 -15.80 -41.62
C ARG A 260 26.75 -15.39 -41.82
N GLN A 261 27.27 -14.70 -40.80
CA GLN A 261 28.69 -14.68 -40.42
C GLN A 261 29.66 -13.92 -41.33
N ALA A 262 29.56 -12.58 -41.39
CA ALA A 262 30.70 -11.71 -41.71
C ALA A 262 30.62 -10.24 -41.22
N GLN A 263 29.46 -9.74 -40.77
CA GLN A 263 29.23 -8.28 -40.67
C GLN A 263 29.40 -7.64 -39.28
N THR A 264 29.74 -8.38 -38.22
CA THR A 264 29.78 -7.80 -36.86
C THR A 264 30.84 -6.71 -36.67
N ALA A 265 31.90 -6.68 -37.50
CA ALA A 265 32.92 -5.63 -37.43
C ALA A 265 32.48 -4.32 -38.12
N ASP A 266 31.77 -4.43 -39.25
CA ASP A 266 31.31 -3.29 -40.03
C ASP A 266 30.07 -2.62 -39.39
N ASP A 267 29.21 -3.43 -38.78
CA ASP A 267 28.08 -2.94 -37.97
C ASP A 267 28.57 -2.21 -36.71
N GLN A 268 29.64 -2.70 -36.07
CA GLN A 268 30.23 -2.02 -34.91
C GLN A 268 30.93 -0.71 -35.31
N ALA A 269 31.59 -0.67 -36.48
CA ALA A 269 32.23 0.54 -37.00
C ALA A 269 31.21 1.61 -37.41
N THR A 270 30.06 1.20 -37.97
CA THR A 270 28.97 2.12 -38.32
C THR A 270 28.25 2.64 -37.08
N ILE A 271 27.99 1.81 -36.07
CA ILE A 271 27.41 2.23 -34.79
C ILE A 271 28.32 3.22 -34.06
N THR A 272 29.64 2.95 -34.00
CA THR A 272 30.59 3.88 -33.34
C THR A 272 30.68 5.22 -34.07
N ARG A 273 30.61 5.24 -35.40
CA ARG A 273 30.53 6.48 -36.19
C ARG A 273 29.25 7.26 -35.93
N GLN A 274 28.11 6.58 -35.82
CA GLN A 274 26.84 7.22 -35.46
C GLN A 274 26.86 7.78 -34.04
N LEU A 275 27.45 7.06 -33.08
CA LEU A 275 27.63 7.54 -31.71
C LEU A 275 28.52 8.78 -31.65
N GLN A 276 29.60 8.84 -32.44
CA GLN A 276 30.44 10.04 -32.53
C GLN A 276 29.66 11.24 -33.10
N ILE A 277 28.86 11.04 -34.15
CA ILE A 277 27.98 12.09 -34.71
C ILE A 277 26.97 12.58 -33.66
N ILE A 278 26.35 11.68 -32.91
CA ILE A 278 25.42 12.03 -31.83
C ILE A 278 26.13 12.80 -30.72
N GLN A 279 27.32 12.36 -30.34
CA GLN A 279 28.14 13.00 -29.31
C GLN A 279 28.52 14.43 -29.73
N ASP A 280 28.89 14.64 -30.98
CA ASP A 280 29.26 15.96 -31.49
C ASP A 280 28.05 16.89 -31.63
N LYS A 281 26.89 16.37 -32.06
CA LYS A 281 25.62 17.10 -32.02
C LYS A 281 25.25 17.49 -30.59
N TYR A 282 25.43 16.60 -29.62
CA TYR A 282 25.16 16.88 -28.22
C TYR A 282 26.12 17.92 -27.62
N LYS A 283 27.42 17.86 -27.97
CA LYS A 283 28.38 18.91 -27.61
C LYS A 283 27.97 20.27 -28.18
N GLY A 284 27.54 20.31 -29.44
CA GLY A 284 27.01 21.53 -30.08
C GLY A 284 25.77 22.08 -29.36
N TYR A 285 24.81 21.21 -29.04
CA TYR A 285 23.63 21.58 -28.25
C TYR A 285 23.99 22.16 -26.87
N VAL A 286 24.92 21.53 -26.16
CA VAL A 286 25.37 21.99 -24.85
C VAL A 286 26.12 23.33 -24.95
N ALA A 287 26.93 23.52 -25.99
CA ALA A 287 27.61 24.79 -26.25
C ALA A 287 26.61 25.92 -26.53
N ALA A 288 25.65 25.70 -27.45
CA ALA A 288 24.59 26.66 -27.75
C ALA A 288 23.75 27.00 -26.52
N ARG A 289 23.43 26.00 -25.68
CA ARG A 289 22.71 26.22 -24.42
C ARG A 289 23.52 27.03 -23.41
N LYS A 290 24.84 26.80 -23.31
CA LYS A 290 25.74 27.60 -22.48
C LYS A 290 25.84 29.03 -22.98
N GLU A 291 25.86 29.25 -24.29
CA GLU A 291 25.84 30.59 -24.89
C GLU A 291 24.52 31.32 -24.63
N LEU A 292 23.39 30.63 -24.76
CA LEU A 292 22.08 31.18 -24.43
C LEU A 292 22.01 31.56 -22.94
N LEU A 293 22.51 30.71 -22.04
CA LEU A 293 22.62 31.04 -20.60
C LEU A 293 23.57 32.22 -20.33
N LYS A 294 24.65 32.38 -21.09
CA LYS A 294 25.53 33.56 -21.02
C LYS A 294 24.84 34.84 -21.51
N LEU A 295 24.03 34.76 -22.55
CA LEU A 295 23.27 35.91 -23.06
C LEU A 295 22.14 36.32 -22.09
N THR A 296 21.43 35.35 -21.52
CA THR A 296 20.35 35.64 -20.56
C THR A 296 20.88 36.11 -19.21
N SER A 297 22.05 35.64 -18.76
CA SER A 297 22.71 36.16 -17.56
C SER A 297 23.24 37.58 -17.75
N LYS A 298 23.72 37.95 -18.95
CA LYS A 298 24.09 39.34 -19.28
C LYS A 298 22.90 40.29 -19.39
N SER A 299 21.72 39.78 -19.76
CA SER A 299 20.48 40.57 -19.85
C SER A 299 19.78 40.79 -18.50
N SER A 300 20.21 40.11 -17.43
CA SER A 300 19.58 40.15 -16.11
C SER A 300 20.52 40.73 -15.05
N GLN A 301 21.17 41.85 -15.35
CA GLN A 301 21.71 42.72 -14.31
C GLN A 301 20.88 44.01 -14.30
N PRO A 302 19.89 44.16 -13.39
CA PRO A 302 19.31 45.46 -13.12
C PRO A 302 20.40 46.31 -12.44
N SER A 303 21.03 47.18 -13.22
CA SER A 303 21.85 48.27 -12.69
C SER A 303 20.92 49.23 -11.97
N ILE A 304 20.85 49.11 -10.64
CA ILE A 304 20.21 50.09 -9.77
C ILE A 304 21.07 51.36 -9.83
N LEU A 305 20.65 52.33 -10.66
CA LEU A 305 21.10 53.72 -10.56
C LEU A 305 20.05 54.54 -9.77
N PRO A 306 20.46 55.54 -8.98
CA PRO A 306 19.56 56.33 -8.12
C PRO A 306 18.78 57.38 -8.93
N PRO A 307 17.67 57.91 -8.39
CA PRO A 307 16.63 58.55 -9.17
C PRO A 307 16.97 60.03 -9.45
N GLN A 308 16.84 60.46 -10.70
CA GLN A 308 16.71 61.88 -11.05
C GLN A 308 15.63 62.09 -12.11
N THR A 309 14.54 62.70 -11.65
CA THR A 309 13.79 63.82 -12.25
C THR A 309 13.60 63.88 -13.78
N THR A 310 12.32 63.80 -14.17
CA THR A 310 11.63 64.60 -15.20
C THR A 310 12.38 64.94 -16.50
N SER A 311 11.93 64.36 -17.61
CA SER A 311 11.34 65.13 -18.71
C SER A 311 10.74 64.22 -19.76
N ALA A 312 9.55 64.59 -20.23
CA ALA A 312 8.89 64.05 -21.38
C ALA A 312 9.74 64.29 -22.65
N THR A 313 9.83 63.30 -23.52
CA THR A 313 10.02 63.52 -24.95
C THR A 313 9.30 62.41 -25.71
N SER A 314 8.22 62.83 -26.36
CA SER A 314 7.53 62.11 -27.42
C SER A 314 8.49 61.74 -28.54
N SER A 315 8.52 60.47 -28.93
CA SER A 315 8.84 60.10 -30.31
C SER A 315 7.81 59.12 -30.79
N SER A 316 6.92 59.61 -31.65
CA SER A 316 6.14 58.78 -32.55
C SER A 316 7.10 57.97 -33.42
N ARG A 317 6.83 56.67 -33.57
CA ARG A 317 7.33 55.93 -34.72
C ARG A 317 6.35 54.84 -35.11
N SER A 318 5.72 55.12 -36.25
CA SER A 318 5.19 54.17 -37.24
C SER A 318 4.26 53.08 -36.73
N ALA A 319 2.96 53.32 -36.94
CA ALA A 319 2.00 52.24 -37.13
C ALA A 319 2.37 51.48 -38.41
N GLU A 320 2.81 50.23 -38.28
CA GLU A 320 2.62 49.19 -39.29
C GLU A 320 1.47 48.29 -38.82
N PRO A 321 0.47 47.99 -39.68
CA PRO A 321 -0.56 47.01 -39.36
C PRO A 321 -0.02 45.61 -39.68
N GLY A 322 0.77 45.04 -38.76
CA GLY A 322 1.36 43.71 -38.90
C GLY A 322 0.71 42.68 -37.98
N PHE A 323 -0.28 41.96 -38.51
CA PHE A 323 -0.81 40.65 -38.07
C PHE A 323 -1.38 40.51 -36.64
N PRO A 324 -2.54 39.85 -36.44
CA PRO A 324 -2.99 39.48 -35.10
C PRO A 324 -2.00 38.48 -34.50
N SER A 325 -1.20 38.95 -33.55
CA SER A 325 -0.19 38.25 -32.77
C SER A 325 -0.65 36.84 -32.37
N THR A 326 -0.18 35.81 -33.08
CA THR A 326 -0.27 34.39 -32.68
C THR A 326 0.40 34.15 -31.32
N ASP A 327 1.31 35.04 -30.92
CA ASP A 327 1.92 35.10 -29.59
C ASP A 327 0.89 35.29 -28.46
N LEU A 328 -0.23 35.99 -28.70
CA LEU A 328 -1.25 36.21 -27.67
C LEU A 328 -2.11 34.96 -27.42
N LEU A 329 -2.31 34.14 -28.46
CA LEU A 329 -3.07 32.88 -28.39
C LEU A 329 -2.27 31.76 -27.69
N LEU A 330 -0.94 31.74 -27.86
CA LEU A 330 -0.08 30.71 -27.25
C LEU A 330 0.34 31.04 -25.81
N MET A 331 0.32 32.31 -25.43
CA MET A 331 0.73 32.77 -24.10
C MET A 331 -0.03 32.13 -22.93
N PRO A 332 -1.37 31.92 -22.96
CA PRO A 332 -2.06 31.23 -21.87
C PRO A 332 -1.63 29.76 -21.72
N TYR A 333 -1.30 29.07 -22.81
CA TYR A 333 -0.80 27.69 -22.77
C TYR A 333 0.63 27.62 -22.20
N ILE A 334 1.50 28.56 -22.58
CA ILE A 334 2.85 28.67 -22.01
C ILE A 334 2.76 29.00 -20.51
N ARG A 335 1.86 29.90 -20.11
CA ARG A 335 1.60 30.22 -18.71
C ARG A 335 1.12 28.98 -17.93
N GLY A 336 0.20 28.20 -18.50
CA GLY A 336 -0.28 26.94 -17.94
C GLY A 336 0.83 25.89 -17.81
N LEU A 337 1.71 25.79 -18.81
CA LEU A 337 2.84 24.87 -18.74
C LEU A 337 3.85 25.29 -17.66
N ILE A 338 4.09 26.58 -17.49
CA ILE A 338 4.95 27.12 -16.43
C ILE A 338 4.36 26.84 -15.05
N THR A 339 3.05 27.05 -14.85
CA THR A 339 2.41 26.76 -13.56
C THR A 339 2.43 25.26 -13.25
N HIS A 340 2.20 24.40 -14.24
CA HIS A 340 2.33 22.95 -14.07
C HIS A 340 3.78 22.52 -13.78
N ALA A 341 4.77 23.12 -14.43
CA ALA A 341 6.17 22.86 -14.13
C ALA A 341 6.54 23.29 -12.70
N GLN A 342 6.01 24.42 -12.22
CA GLN A 342 6.16 24.88 -10.83
C GLN A 342 5.49 23.94 -9.83
N GLN A 343 4.26 23.49 -10.13
CA GLN A 343 3.54 22.50 -9.32
C GLN A 343 4.29 21.17 -9.25
N GLN A 344 4.80 20.67 -10.38
CA GLN A 344 5.61 19.46 -10.43
C GLN A 344 6.87 19.60 -9.58
N LYS A 345 7.56 20.76 -9.66
CA LYS A 345 8.74 21.02 -8.83
C LYS A 345 8.39 21.03 -7.34
N ALA A 346 7.27 21.64 -6.96
CA ALA A 346 6.78 21.65 -5.58
C ALA A 346 6.44 20.23 -5.09
N LEU A 347 5.76 19.43 -5.91
CA LEU A 347 5.44 18.02 -5.61
C LEU A 347 6.71 17.17 -5.45
N VAL A 348 7.70 17.36 -6.32
CA VAL A 348 8.99 16.65 -6.21
C VAL A 348 9.70 17.04 -4.91
N ALA A 349 9.70 18.32 -4.53
CA ALA A 349 10.26 18.77 -3.26
C ALA A 349 9.51 18.18 -2.05
N HIS A 350 8.18 18.15 -2.09
CA HIS A 350 7.35 17.52 -1.05
C HIS A 350 7.63 16.01 -0.95
N LYS A 351 7.70 15.31 -2.08
CA LYS A 351 8.04 13.88 -2.13
C LYS A 351 9.43 13.64 -1.54
N ALA A 352 10.42 14.45 -1.90
CA ALA A 352 11.77 14.36 -1.34
C ALA A 352 11.76 14.58 0.18
N HIS A 353 11.02 15.57 0.67
CA HIS A 353 10.88 15.82 2.11
C HIS A 353 10.21 14.65 2.85
N ILE A 354 9.10 14.12 2.33
CA ILE A 354 8.37 12.99 2.93
C ILE A 354 9.23 11.72 2.91
N THR A 355 9.91 11.45 1.81
CA THR A 355 10.78 10.26 1.73
C THR A 355 12.00 10.38 2.65
N ALA A 356 12.56 11.59 2.80
CA ALA A 356 13.63 11.84 3.76
C ALA A 356 13.15 11.72 5.22
N SER A 357 11.98 12.26 5.55
CA SER A 357 11.41 12.17 6.90
C SER A 357 11.01 10.73 7.25
N LEU A 358 10.40 9.99 6.33
CA LEU A 358 10.10 8.57 6.47
C LEU A 358 11.38 7.75 6.62
N GLY A 359 12.40 8.03 5.81
CA GLY A 359 13.71 7.39 5.92
C GLY A 359 14.36 7.65 7.28
N ARG A 360 14.23 8.87 7.83
CA ARG A 360 14.71 9.21 9.18
C ARG A 360 13.94 8.43 10.25
N LYS A 361 12.61 8.41 10.18
CA LYS A 361 11.75 7.66 11.12
C LYS A 361 12.01 6.17 11.09
N ASN A 362 12.21 5.60 9.90
CA ASN A 362 12.57 4.19 9.76
C ASN A 362 13.93 3.88 10.41
N LYS A 363 14.93 4.75 10.22
CA LYS A 363 16.23 4.61 10.88
C LYS A 363 16.13 4.72 12.40
N GLU A 364 15.39 5.70 12.91
CA GLU A 364 15.11 5.87 14.35
C GLU A 364 14.44 4.61 14.92
N SER A 365 13.42 4.08 14.24
CA SER A 365 12.73 2.85 14.64
C SER A 365 13.67 1.63 14.64
N CYS A 366 14.48 1.46 13.60
CA CYS A 366 15.46 0.38 13.52
C CYS A 366 16.54 0.47 14.61
N GLN A 367 16.97 1.67 15.00
CA GLN A 367 17.92 1.89 16.10
C GLN A 367 17.28 1.56 17.44
N LEU A 368 16.04 2.01 17.67
CA LEU A 368 15.29 1.72 18.88
C LEU A 368 15.05 0.21 19.03
N LEU A 369 14.63 -0.48 17.96
CA LEU A 369 14.49 -1.93 17.93
C LEU A 369 15.82 -2.66 18.19
N GLY A 370 16.94 -2.07 17.75
CA GLY A 370 18.28 -2.60 18.06
C GLY A 370 18.60 -2.50 19.56
N ARG A 371 18.38 -1.34 20.18
CA ARG A 371 18.58 -1.14 21.62
C ARG A 371 17.67 -2.03 22.46
N LEU A 372 16.38 -2.10 22.12
CA LEU A 372 15.45 -3.01 22.78
C LEU A 372 15.89 -4.47 22.64
N ALA A 373 16.52 -4.83 21.52
CA ALA A 373 17.01 -6.19 21.33
C ALA A 373 18.24 -6.48 22.20
N GLU A 374 19.11 -5.50 22.43
CA GLU A 374 20.25 -5.60 23.35
C GLU A 374 19.80 -5.70 24.82
N GLU A 375 18.69 -5.04 25.18
CA GLU A 375 18.10 -5.08 26.53
C GLU A 375 17.19 -6.30 26.77
N SER A 376 16.84 -7.02 25.70
CA SER A 376 15.87 -8.13 25.75
C SER A 376 16.45 -9.39 26.37
N GLN A 377 15.91 -9.79 27.51
CA GLN A 377 16.18 -11.10 28.10
C GLN A 377 15.55 -12.24 27.28
N LEU A 378 14.42 -11.98 26.61
CA LEU A 378 13.70 -12.98 25.81
C LEU A 378 14.54 -13.45 24.61
N LEU A 379 15.17 -12.51 23.90
CA LEU A 379 16.05 -12.84 22.77
C LEU A 379 17.32 -13.56 23.20
N SER A 380 17.81 -13.30 24.42
CA SER A 380 18.95 -14.01 24.99
C SER A 380 18.60 -15.45 25.40
N ALA A 381 17.38 -15.67 25.89
CA ALA A 381 16.89 -16.98 26.29
C ALA A 381 16.55 -17.88 25.09
N TYR A 382 16.04 -17.30 24.00
CA TYR A 382 15.66 -18.02 22.78
C TYR A 382 16.40 -17.48 21.55
N PRO A 383 17.71 -17.74 21.41
CA PRO A 383 18.50 -17.26 20.29
C PRO A 383 18.12 -18.02 19.00
N MET A 384 17.76 -17.27 17.96
CA MET A 384 17.51 -17.83 16.63
C MET A 384 18.84 -18.28 16.00
N LYS A 385 18.89 -19.49 15.42
CA LYS A 385 20.13 -20.11 14.89
C LYS A 385 20.84 -19.29 13.80
N ASP A 386 20.11 -18.42 13.10
CA ASP A 386 20.66 -17.50 12.08
C ASP A 386 21.19 -16.16 12.64
N SER A 387 20.95 -15.88 13.93
CA SER A 387 21.31 -14.61 14.58
C SER A 387 22.69 -14.64 15.25
N THR A 388 23.25 -15.83 15.50
CA THR A 388 24.53 -16.00 16.20
C THR A 388 25.73 -15.46 15.43
N ARG A 389 25.60 -15.24 14.11
CA ARG A 389 26.62 -14.54 13.32
C ARG A 389 26.72 -13.04 13.64
N ARG A 390 25.77 -12.48 14.41
CA ARG A 390 25.76 -11.07 14.83
C ARG A 390 26.37 -10.83 16.22
N ARG A 391 26.93 -11.86 16.87
CA ARG A 391 27.60 -11.73 18.18
C ARG A 391 29.09 -11.41 18.06
N SER A 392 29.46 -10.52 17.14
CA SER A 392 30.74 -9.80 17.23
C SER A 392 30.44 -8.31 17.28
N GLY A 393 30.62 -7.70 18.45
CA GLY A 393 30.68 -6.25 18.54
C GLY A 393 31.81 -5.71 17.65
N ILE A 394 31.63 -4.49 17.12
CA ILE A 394 32.52 -3.71 16.23
C ILE A 394 32.08 -3.79 14.74
N PRO A 395 31.94 -2.64 14.02
CA PRO A 395 30.66 -2.22 13.49
C PRO A 395 30.36 -2.73 12.06
N GLU A 396 29.20 -3.37 11.91
CA GLU A 396 28.48 -3.57 10.64
C GLU A 396 27.90 -2.24 10.09
N ILE A 397 28.61 -1.12 10.29
CA ILE A 397 28.32 0.20 9.70
C ILE A 397 29.10 0.35 8.37
N ILE A 398 30.14 -0.46 8.14
CA ILE A 398 31.03 -0.31 6.98
C ILE A 398 30.81 -1.42 5.93
N SER A 399 30.21 -2.57 6.28
CA SER A 399 30.10 -3.72 5.38
C SER A 399 28.68 -4.10 4.92
N ALA A 400 27.66 -3.32 5.31
CA ALA A 400 26.37 -3.40 4.63
C ALA A 400 26.46 -2.55 3.37
N LYS A 401 26.26 -3.17 2.20
CA LYS A 401 26.11 -2.45 0.93
C LYS A 401 25.14 -1.27 1.17
N PRO A 402 25.46 -0.04 0.74
CA PRO A 402 24.68 1.17 1.08
C PRO A 402 23.24 1.18 0.55
N ASN A 403 22.80 0.11 -0.11
CA ASN A 403 21.49 -0.03 -0.73
C ASN A 403 20.52 -0.95 0.03
N GLU A 404 20.98 -1.73 1.01
CA GLU A 404 20.07 -2.47 1.90
C GLU A 404 19.68 -1.56 3.06
N ARG A 405 18.57 -0.84 2.89
CA ARG A 405 17.91 -0.19 4.03
C ARG A 405 17.65 -1.27 5.08
N PRO A 406 17.98 -1.03 6.37
CA PRO A 406 17.58 -1.96 7.42
C PRO A 406 16.05 -1.99 7.44
N ASP A 407 15.49 -3.07 6.92
CA ASP A 407 14.06 -3.28 6.89
C ASP A 407 13.61 -3.60 8.32
N THR A 408 12.65 -2.86 8.85
CA THR A 408 12.12 -3.08 10.21
C THR A 408 11.58 -4.51 10.35
N ALA A 409 11.00 -5.04 9.27
CA ALA A 409 10.54 -6.42 9.21
C ALA A 409 11.65 -7.43 9.52
N SER A 410 12.87 -7.20 9.01
CA SER A 410 14.02 -8.09 9.29
C SER A 410 14.45 -8.06 10.76
N ARG A 411 14.32 -6.91 11.43
CA ARG A 411 14.71 -6.73 12.84
C ARG A 411 13.68 -7.27 13.83
N VAL A 412 12.42 -7.41 13.42
CA VAL A 412 11.34 -7.95 14.25
C VAL A 412 11.31 -9.48 14.21
N LYS A 413 11.81 -10.14 13.16
CA LYS A 413 11.83 -11.61 13.04
C LYS A 413 12.39 -12.36 14.28
N PRO A 414 13.52 -11.96 14.87
CA PRO A 414 14.03 -12.62 16.08
C PRO A 414 13.07 -12.54 17.26
N TRP A 415 12.31 -11.44 17.38
CA TRP A 415 11.33 -11.27 18.45
C TRP A 415 10.13 -12.19 18.29
N ILE A 416 9.64 -12.35 17.05
CA ILE A 416 8.54 -13.28 16.76
C ILE A 416 8.98 -14.70 17.09
N PHE A 417 10.16 -15.10 16.61
CA PHE A 417 10.71 -16.42 16.90
C PHE A 417 10.89 -16.67 18.40
N ALA A 418 11.47 -15.71 19.13
CA ALA A 418 11.69 -15.86 20.57
C ALA A 418 10.36 -15.91 21.35
N CYS A 419 9.34 -15.17 20.90
CA CYS A 419 8.00 -15.22 21.47
C CYS A 419 7.36 -16.60 21.24
N ASP A 420 7.43 -17.13 20.02
CA ASP A 420 6.88 -18.44 19.68
C ASP A 420 7.62 -19.56 20.43
N ALA A 421 8.95 -19.48 20.53
CA ALA A 421 9.75 -20.43 21.29
C ALA A 421 9.43 -20.38 22.79
N ALA A 422 9.27 -19.19 23.36
CA ALA A 422 8.85 -19.04 24.76
C ALA A 422 7.46 -19.61 25.00
N LYS A 423 6.51 -19.35 24.08
CA LYS A 423 5.17 -19.91 24.14
C LYS A 423 5.21 -21.43 24.13
N ILE A 424 5.94 -22.05 23.20
CA ILE A 424 6.08 -23.50 23.11
C ILE A 424 6.69 -24.06 24.40
N ASN A 425 7.77 -23.46 24.90
CA ASN A 425 8.40 -23.92 26.14
C ASN A 425 7.46 -23.82 27.36
N THR A 426 6.63 -22.77 27.45
CA THR A 426 5.63 -22.70 28.53
C THR A 426 4.54 -23.76 28.39
N LEU A 427 4.13 -24.09 27.17
CA LEU A 427 3.15 -25.15 26.92
C LEU A 427 3.72 -26.53 27.24
N GLU A 428 4.98 -26.77 26.88
CA GLU A 428 5.72 -28.00 27.18
C GLU A 428 5.91 -28.16 28.69
N ALA A 429 6.34 -27.11 29.40
CA ALA A 429 6.47 -27.14 30.86
C ALA A 429 5.13 -27.41 31.58
N VAL A 430 4.02 -26.86 31.07
CA VAL A 430 2.68 -27.17 31.60
C VAL A 430 2.30 -28.63 31.31
N ALA A 431 2.56 -29.12 30.10
CA ALA A 431 2.30 -30.51 29.73
C ALA A 431 3.09 -31.48 30.63
N GLU A 432 4.39 -31.23 30.83
CA GLU A 432 5.23 -32.04 31.73
C GLU A 432 4.69 -32.04 33.16
N LYS A 433 4.24 -30.90 33.69
CA LYS A 433 3.64 -30.83 35.03
C LYS A 433 2.29 -31.56 35.12
N VAL A 434 1.50 -31.55 34.05
CA VAL A 434 0.25 -32.31 33.98
C VAL A 434 0.55 -33.81 33.94
N GLU A 435 1.51 -34.25 33.14
CA GLU A 435 1.94 -35.65 33.08
C GLU A 435 2.48 -36.13 34.44
N VAL A 436 3.35 -35.36 35.09
CA VAL A 436 3.83 -35.67 36.45
C VAL A 436 2.67 -35.72 37.46
N GLY A 437 1.70 -34.82 37.35
CA GLY A 437 0.50 -34.82 38.18
C GLY A 437 -0.37 -36.05 37.95
N GLN A 438 -0.53 -36.48 36.70
CA GLN A 438 -1.27 -37.68 36.32
C GLN A 438 -0.58 -38.95 36.87
N VAL A 439 0.73 -39.08 36.70
CA VAL A 439 1.48 -40.21 37.25
C VAL A 439 1.39 -40.23 38.78
N ALA A 440 1.46 -39.07 39.44
CA ALA A 440 1.26 -38.99 40.89
C ALA A 440 -0.15 -39.40 41.32
N LEU A 441 -1.18 -39.06 40.54
CA LEU A 441 -2.56 -39.47 40.77
C LEU A 441 -2.72 -40.99 40.59
N GLU A 442 -2.23 -41.55 39.49
CA GLU A 442 -2.23 -42.99 39.23
C GLU A 442 -1.53 -43.77 40.35
N ASN A 443 -0.37 -43.29 40.80
CA ASN A 443 0.34 -43.87 41.95
C ASN A 443 -0.48 -43.79 43.24
N SER A 444 -1.20 -42.67 43.47
CA SER A 444 -2.05 -42.53 44.65
C SER A 444 -3.28 -43.45 44.61
N ILE A 445 -3.88 -43.65 43.43
CA ILE A 445 -5.00 -44.57 43.24
C ILE A 445 -4.53 -46.01 43.45
N ALA A 446 -3.37 -46.38 42.88
CA ALA A 446 -2.77 -47.70 43.10
C ALA A 446 -2.48 -47.96 44.59
N ALA A 447 -1.96 -46.96 45.31
CA ALA A 447 -1.73 -47.08 46.76
C ALA A 447 -3.03 -47.20 47.56
N ILE A 448 -4.10 -46.51 47.17
CA ILE A 448 -5.42 -46.67 47.80
C ILE A 448 -5.98 -48.07 47.54
N HIS A 449 -5.90 -48.58 46.32
CA HIS A 449 -6.30 -49.96 46.02
C HIS A 449 -5.49 -50.98 46.84
N GLU A 450 -4.17 -50.79 46.99
CA GLU A 450 -3.36 -51.63 47.86
C GLU A 450 -3.83 -51.57 49.33
N MET A 451 -4.23 -50.39 49.81
CA MET A 451 -4.82 -50.25 51.15
C MET A 451 -6.19 -50.93 51.27
N ASP A 452 -7.05 -50.85 50.26
CA ASP A 452 -8.37 -51.51 50.24
C ASP A 452 -8.22 -53.04 50.27
N VAL A 453 -7.27 -53.59 49.50
CA VAL A 453 -6.86 -55.00 49.56
C VAL A 453 -6.43 -55.38 50.99
N LEU A 454 -5.56 -54.58 51.61
CA LEU A 454 -5.05 -54.84 52.98
C LEU A 454 -6.14 -54.74 54.06
N LEU A 455 -7.14 -53.89 53.85
CA LEU A 455 -8.30 -53.73 54.74
C LEU A 455 -9.34 -54.85 54.55
N GLY A 456 -9.16 -55.72 53.54
CA GLY A 456 -10.07 -56.83 53.24
C GLY A 456 -11.42 -56.37 52.68
N LEU A 457 -11.45 -55.20 52.04
CA LEU A 457 -12.64 -54.69 51.33
C LEU A 457 -12.80 -55.30 49.93
N ASP A 458 -11.79 -56.03 49.45
CA ASP A 458 -11.78 -56.74 48.16
C ASP A 458 -12.22 -58.21 48.26
N ASP A 459 -13.17 -58.52 49.14
CA ASP A 459 -13.89 -59.80 49.13
C ASP A 459 -15.39 -59.51 49.16
N ASP A 460 -15.95 -59.31 47.96
CA ASP A 460 -17.20 -59.95 47.52
C ASP A 460 -17.63 -59.38 46.15
N GLY A 461 -17.40 -60.14 45.08
CA GLY A 461 -18.27 -60.12 43.90
C GLY A 461 -17.67 -59.72 42.55
N GLU A 462 -16.70 -60.49 42.03
CA GLU A 462 -16.77 -60.79 40.60
C GLU A 462 -17.90 -61.80 40.37
N GLU A 463 -19.01 -61.38 39.76
CA GLU A 463 -19.64 -62.14 38.66
C GLU A 463 -20.77 -61.34 37.96
N THR A 464 -20.51 -61.06 36.68
CA THR A 464 -21.46 -61.00 35.54
C THR A 464 -22.50 -59.88 35.39
N GLY A 465 -22.37 -59.16 34.26
CA GLY A 465 -23.40 -58.35 33.60
C GLY A 465 -22.76 -57.11 32.98
N GLY A 466 -22.31 -57.09 31.73
CA GLY A 466 -23.16 -57.21 30.56
C GLY A 466 -23.74 -55.84 30.20
N MET A 467 -23.11 -55.17 29.22
CA MET A 467 -23.65 -54.05 28.44
C MET A 467 -23.94 -52.74 29.21
N ASP A 468 -23.16 -51.69 29.00
CA ASP A 468 -23.57 -50.57 28.12
C ASP A 468 -22.44 -49.53 28.00
N ASN A 469 -21.90 -49.36 26.79
CA ASN A 469 -20.96 -48.31 26.44
C ASN A 469 -21.75 -47.15 25.86
N THR A 470 -22.34 -46.30 26.69
CA THR A 470 -22.88 -45.00 26.23
C THR A 470 -22.90 -43.96 27.34
N GLU A 471 -21.74 -43.40 27.69
CA GLU A 471 -21.68 -42.07 28.33
C GLU A 471 -20.31 -41.39 28.19
N ASP A 472 -19.67 -41.53 27.03
CA ASP A 472 -18.63 -40.60 26.58
C ASP A 472 -19.27 -39.44 25.80
N ASP A 473 -20.07 -38.61 26.48
CA ASP A 473 -20.46 -37.30 25.94
C ASP A 473 -21.01 -36.36 27.03
N MET A 474 -20.19 -36.03 28.04
CA MET A 474 -20.61 -35.10 29.10
C MET A 474 -19.52 -34.11 29.56
N TRP A 475 -18.60 -33.72 28.67
CA TRP A 475 -17.56 -32.72 29.01
C TRP A 475 -17.45 -31.54 28.05
N LEU A 476 -18.44 -31.34 27.18
CA LEU A 476 -18.54 -30.15 26.31
C LEU A 476 -19.70 -29.23 26.70
N GLN A 477 -19.74 -28.72 27.95
CA GLN A 477 -20.47 -27.46 28.19
C GLN A 477 -20.11 -26.72 29.48
N GLY A 478 -19.56 -25.51 29.29
CA GLY A 478 -20.06 -24.27 29.87
C GLY A 478 -20.14 -24.13 31.39
N SER A 479 -19.25 -23.29 31.93
CA SER A 479 -19.32 -22.58 33.21
C SER A 479 -20.73 -22.42 33.82
N VAL A 480 -21.06 -23.18 34.88
CA VAL A 480 -22.11 -22.78 35.84
C VAL A 480 -21.72 -23.17 37.27
N LYS A 481 -21.79 -22.16 38.15
CA LYS A 481 -21.55 -22.19 39.60
C LYS A 481 -22.30 -23.33 40.30
N LYS A 482 -21.62 -24.19 41.06
CA LYS A 482 -22.25 -25.17 41.96
C LYS A 482 -22.23 -24.70 43.41
N GLN A 483 -23.44 -24.51 43.96
CA GLN A 483 -23.72 -24.37 45.39
C GLN A 483 -23.47 -25.69 46.11
N PHE A 484 -22.86 -25.62 47.29
CA PHE A 484 -22.77 -26.71 48.25
C PHE A 484 -24.16 -27.14 48.73
N ARG A 485 -24.49 -28.42 48.59
CA ARG A 485 -25.52 -29.08 49.41
C ARG A 485 -24.87 -30.21 50.22
N LYS A 486 -24.90 -30.04 51.53
CA LYS A 486 -24.54 -31.06 52.53
C LYS A 486 -25.47 -32.26 52.39
N LYS A 487 -24.91 -33.46 52.19
CA LYS A 487 -25.59 -34.73 52.46
C LYS A 487 -25.07 -35.25 53.80
N VAL A 488 -26.02 -35.54 54.68
CA VAL A 488 -25.86 -36.14 56.01
C VAL A 488 -25.41 -37.59 55.83
N LEU A 489 -24.33 -38.00 56.49
CA LEU A 489 -23.96 -39.40 56.67
C LEU A 489 -24.66 -39.95 57.92
N SER A 490 -25.31 -41.10 57.77
CA SER A 490 -25.75 -41.97 58.86
C SER A 490 -24.55 -42.67 59.52
N PRO A 491 -24.58 -42.90 60.85
CA PRO A 491 -23.52 -43.58 61.58
C PRO A 491 -23.73 -45.10 61.57
N ASN A 492 -22.65 -45.84 61.80
CA ASN A 492 -22.54 -47.28 62.03
C ASN A 492 -22.27 -48.16 60.79
N GLN A 493 -20.99 -48.25 60.44
CA GLN A 493 -20.34 -49.54 60.17
C GLN A 493 -18.97 -49.54 60.85
N GLY A 494 -18.59 -50.72 61.35
CA GLY A 494 -17.61 -51.00 62.40
C GLY A 494 -16.34 -50.15 62.41
N ASP A 495 -16.05 -49.58 63.58
CA ASP A 495 -14.78 -48.94 63.90
C ASP A 495 -13.67 -50.02 63.98
N PRO A 496 -12.65 -49.99 63.09
CA PRO A 496 -11.62 -51.01 63.01
C PRO A 496 -10.68 -51.05 64.24
N TRP A 497 -10.80 -50.06 65.14
CA TRP A 497 -10.01 -49.96 66.37
C TRP A 497 -10.57 -50.79 67.54
N ALA A 498 -11.78 -51.34 67.44
CA ALA A 498 -12.38 -52.14 68.51
C ALA A 498 -11.69 -53.50 68.76
N LYS A 499 -10.76 -53.93 67.88
CA LYS A 499 -10.01 -55.19 67.99
C LYS A 499 -8.65 -55.07 68.68
N ILE A 500 -8.21 -53.86 69.05
CA ILE A 500 -6.91 -53.64 69.73
C ILE A 500 -7.17 -53.25 71.19
N ASN A 501 -7.62 -54.20 72.01
CA ASN A 501 -7.51 -54.11 73.46
C ASN A 501 -6.56 -55.23 73.94
N GLY A 502 -5.27 -54.96 73.86
CA GLY A 502 -4.23 -55.75 74.51
C GLY A 502 -4.11 -55.37 75.98
N ASN A 503 -4.27 -56.36 76.86
CA ASN A 503 -3.86 -56.27 78.26
C ASN A 503 -2.40 -55.79 78.35
N LEU A 504 -2.18 -54.58 78.88
CA LEU A 504 -0.89 -54.11 79.36
C LEU A 504 -1.08 -53.61 80.79
N GLY A 505 -0.24 -54.14 81.69
CA GLY A 505 -0.50 -54.25 83.11
C GLY A 505 -0.45 -52.94 83.91
N LEU A 506 -1.33 -52.87 84.90
CA LEU A 506 -1.16 -52.03 86.08
C LEU A 506 -0.39 -52.85 87.12
N ILE A 507 0.93 -52.71 87.12
CA ILE A 507 1.81 -53.06 88.24
C ILE A 507 2.31 -51.74 88.84
N GLY A 508 2.01 -51.56 90.13
CA GLY A 508 2.79 -50.72 91.05
C GLY A 508 2.31 -49.29 91.22
N HIS A 509 1.51 -49.04 92.26
CA HIS A 509 1.77 -47.94 93.17
C HIS A 509 1.40 -48.32 94.60
N ASP A 510 2.44 -48.47 95.41
CA ASP A 510 2.39 -48.47 96.87
C ASP A 510 1.79 -47.16 97.39
N ASN A 511 0.97 -47.24 98.45
CA ASN A 511 1.15 -46.51 99.71
C ASN A 511 -0.08 -46.65 100.64
N VAL A 512 0.24 -46.97 101.92
CA VAL A 512 -0.56 -47.08 103.17
C VAL A 512 -1.12 -48.45 103.50
#